data_AF-A0AAW9F8J7-F1
#
_entry.id   AF-A0AAW9F8J7-F1
#
_cell.length_a   1.000
_cell.length_b   1.000
_cell.length_c   1.000
_cell.angle_alpha   90.00
_cell.angle_beta   90.00
_cell.angle_gamma   90.00
#
_symmetry.space_group_name_H-M   'P 1'
#
loop_
_entity.id
_entity.type
_entity.pdbx_description
1 polymer ?
#
loop_
_entity_poly.entity_id
_entity_poly.type
_entity_poly.pdbx_seq_one_letter_code
_entity_poly.pdbx_strand_id
1 'polypeptide(L)'
;MSRVPNKQDHKTYDVRDRLILALHAQLRAERETREAMEWVMRNGGLSPEVLEAMASDPIPVVTAEEVQMVDRSLKHLRLETGRGGAHS
;
A
#
# COMPACT_ATOMS: atom_id res chain seq x y z
N MET A 1 -17.83 -40.93 3.43
CA MET A 1 -16.60 -40.65 4.18
C MET A 1 -15.49 -40.38 3.17
N SER A 2 -14.65 -39.37 3.20
CA SER A 2 -14.53 -38.11 3.93
C SER A 2 -13.69 -37.24 2.98
N ARG A 3 -14.19 -36.06 2.58
CA ARG A 3 -13.39 -35.14 1.75
C ARG A 3 -12.24 -34.63 2.60
N VAL A 4 -11.02 -34.98 2.22
CA VAL A 4 -9.79 -34.52 2.87
C VAL A 4 -9.71 -33.00 2.62
N PRO A 5 -9.62 -32.15 3.65
CA PRO A 5 -9.44 -30.73 3.42
C PRO A 5 -8.05 -30.51 2.83
N ASN A 6 -8.02 -30.07 1.57
CA ASN A 6 -6.82 -29.57 0.91
C ASN A 6 -6.36 -28.35 1.70
N LYS A 7 -5.33 -28.50 2.53
CA LYS A 7 -4.66 -27.38 3.19
C LYS A 7 -4.10 -26.51 2.08
N GLN A 8 -4.83 -25.45 1.74
CA GLN A 8 -4.30 -24.36 0.95
C GLN A 8 -3.04 -23.90 1.66
N ASP A 9 -1.90 -24.15 1.03
CA ASP A 9 -0.59 -23.72 1.47
C ASP A 9 -0.58 -22.19 1.32
N HIS A 10 -1.17 -21.51 2.31
CA HIS A 10 -1.17 -20.06 2.38
C HIS A 10 0.28 -19.67 2.55
N LYS A 11 0.95 -19.38 1.43
CA LYS A 11 2.28 -18.78 1.40
C LYS A 11 2.24 -17.57 2.32
N THR A 12 2.74 -17.75 3.54
CA THR A 12 2.74 -16.71 4.56
C THR A 12 3.72 -15.66 4.10
N TYR A 13 3.18 -14.59 3.50
CA TYR A 13 3.95 -13.39 3.22
C TYR A 13 4.51 -12.87 4.53
N ASP A 14 5.83 -12.75 4.61
CA ASP A 14 6.50 -12.14 5.74
C ASP A 14 6.25 -10.61 5.77
N VAL A 15 6.79 -9.92 6.78
CA VAL A 15 6.59 -8.47 6.93
C VAL A 15 7.14 -7.70 5.72
N ARG A 16 8.23 -8.18 5.12
CA ARG A 16 8.86 -7.55 3.96
C ARG A 16 7.98 -7.65 2.73
N ASP A 17 7.49 -8.84 2.44
CA ASP A 17 6.63 -9.09 1.28
C ASP A 17 5.35 -8.27 1.37
N ARG A 18 4.75 -8.18 2.56
CA ARG A 18 3.56 -7.35 2.80
C ARG A 18 3.85 -5.86 2.58
N LEU A 19 5.01 -5.37 3.04
CA LEU A 19 5.41 -3.97 2.81
C LEU A 19 5.63 -3.70 1.32
N ILE A 20 6.28 -4.60 0.59
CA ILE A 20 6.50 -4.47 -0.86
C ILE A 20 5.15 -4.42 -1.59
N LEU A 21 4.22 -5.31 -1.25
CA LEU A 21 2.89 -5.32 -1.84
C LEU A 21 2.09 -4.04 -1.53
N ALA A 22 2.16 -3.55 -0.29
CA ALA A 22 1.51 -2.30 0.10
C ALA A 22 2.07 -1.10 -0.66
N LEU A 23 3.39 -0.97 -0.75
CA LEU A 23 4.05 0.11 -1.49
C LEU A 23 3.75 0.03 -3.00
N HIS A 24 3.75 -1.18 -3.56
CA HIS A 24 3.36 -1.39 -4.96
C HIS A 24 1.91 -0.96 -5.21
N ALA A 25 0.98 -1.36 -4.34
CA ALA A 25 -0.43 -0.97 -4.44
C ALA A 25 -0.60 0.55 -4.35
N GLN A 26 0.12 1.20 -3.43
CA GLN A 26 0.10 2.66 -3.29
C GLN A 26 0.64 3.37 -4.55
N LEU A 27 1.78 2.91 -5.08
CA LEU A 27 2.35 3.46 -6.32
C LEU A 27 1.41 3.29 -7.51
N ARG A 28 0.73 2.15 -7.60
CA ARG A 28 -0.26 1.90 -8.65
C ARG A 28 -1.44 2.86 -8.53
N ALA A 29 -2.01 3.02 -7.33
CA ALA A 29 -3.11 3.95 -7.09
C ALA A 29 -2.73 5.39 -7.49
N GLU A 30 -1.51 5.82 -7.13
CA GLU A 30 -0.99 7.15 -7.49
C GLU A 30 -0.90 7.36 -9.01
N ARG A 31 -0.42 6.34 -9.74
CA ARG A 31 -0.36 6.38 -11.22
C ARG A 31 -1.74 6.43 -11.85
N GLU A 32 -2.68 5.61 -11.38
CA GLU A 32 -4.06 5.60 -11.88
C GLU A 32 -4.73 6.96 -11.65
N THR A 33 -4.53 7.58 -10.48
CA THR A 33 -5.02 8.95 -10.21
C THR A 33 -4.38 9.98 -11.14
N ARG A 34 -3.06 9.91 -11.37
CA ARG A 34 -2.36 10.81 -12.31
C ARG A 34 -2.91 10.67 -13.72
N GLU A 35 -3.06 9.44 -14.23
CA GLU A 35 -3.58 9.18 -15.57
C GLU A 35 -5.01 9.70 -15.72
N ALA A 36 -5.87 9.49 -14.72
CA ALA A 36 -7.22 10.03 -14.70
C ALA A 36 -7.22 11.56 -14.72
N MET A 37 -6.40 12.20 -13.89
CA MET A 37 -6.25 13.66 -13.89
C MET A 37 -5.81 14.15 -15.26
N GLU A 38 -4.73 13.60 -15.83
CA GLU A 38 -4.25 14.01 -17.15
C GLU A 38 -5.30 13.84 -18.25
N TRP A 39 -6.07 12.75 -18.22
CA TRP A 39 -7.19 12.55 -19.14
C TRP A 39 -8.24 13.65 -19.00
N VAL A 40 -8.63 14.00 -17.77
CA VAL A 40 -9.57 15.09 -17.49
C VAL A 40 -9.03 16.42 -18.02
N MET A 41 -7.73 16.71 -17.83
CA MET A 41 -7.10 17.92 -18.36
C MET A 41 -7.13 17.99 -19.89
N ARG A 42 -6.86 16.87 -20.57
CA ARG A 42 -6.81 16.79 -22.04
C ARG A 42 -8.19 16.82 -22.71
N ASN A 43 -9.24 16.40 -22.00
CA ASN A 43 -10.59 16.27 -22.56
C ASN A 43 -11.57 17.35 -22.06
N GLY A 44 -11.06 18.43 -21.46
CA GLY A 44 -11.88 19.57 -21.03
C GLY A 44 -12.78 19.28 -19.83
N GLY A 45 -12.46 18.27 -19.01
CA GLY A 45 -13.24 17.87 -17.84
C GLY A 45 -12.89 18.63 -16.55
N LEU A 46 -11.95 19.60 -16.61
CA LEU A 46 -11.60 20.46 -15.47
C LEU A 46 -12.67 21.57 -15.30
N SER A 47 -13.84 21.22 -14.77
CA SER A 47 -14.84 22.21 -14.36
C SER A 47 -14.62 22.64 -12.90
N PRO A 48 -15.10 23.82 -12.49
CA PRO A 48 -15.06 24.26 -11.08
C PRO A 48 -15.69 23.23 -10.13
N GLU A 49 -16.79 22.58 -10.54
CA GLU A 49 -17.50 21.58 -9.75
C GLU A 49 -16.64 20.32 -9.53
N VAL A 50 -15.88 19.91 -10.55
CA VAL A 50 -14.93 18.79 -10.44
C VAL A 50 -13.80 19.14 -9.49
N LEU A 51 -13.26 20.36 -9.59
CA LEU A 51 -12.20 20.83 -8.68
C LEU A 51 -12.68 20.95 -7.24
N GLU A 52 -13.91 21.41 -7.02
CA GLU A 52 -14.52 21.53 -5.69
C GLU A 52 -14.79 20.15 -5.08
N ALA A 53 -15.25 19.18 -5.89
CA ALA A 53 -15.40 17.80 -5.47
C ALA A 53 -14.06 17.17 -5.06
N MET A 54 -12.98 17.44 -5.81
CA MET A 54 -11.63 16.99 -5.45
C MET A 54 -11.11 17.66 -4.18
N ALA A 55 -11.35 18.95 -3.99
CA ALA A 55 -10.91 19.69 -2.80
C ALA A 55 -11.68 19.30 -1.53
N SER A 56 -12.93 18.84 -1.70
CA SER A 56 -13.81 18.42 -0.60
C SER A 56 -13.63 16.95 -0.24
N ASP A 57 -12.91 16.17 -1.04
CA ASP A 57 -12.62 14.76 -0.75
C ASP A 57 -11.79 14.66 0.54
N PRO A 58 -12.25 13.92 1.58
CA PRO A 58 -11.54 13.85 2.84
C PRO A 58 -10.16 13.23 2.67
N ILE A 59 -9.12 14.02 2.97
CA ILE A 59 -7.76 13.50 3.12
C ILE A 59 -7.73 12.67 4.41
N PRO A 60 -7.39 11.37 4.35
CA PRO A 60 -7.24 10.56 5.55
C PRO A 60 -6.22 11.21 6.49
N VAL A 61 -6.64 11.48 7.73
CA VAL A 61 -5.73 12.04 8.74
C VAL A 61 -4.80 10.92 9.19
N VAL A 62 -3.52 11.03 8.83
CA VAL A 62 -2.49 10.12 9.35
C VAL A 62 -2.20 10.50 10.80
N THR A 63 -2.54 9.62 11.73
CA THR A 63 -2.34 9.83 13.17
C THR A 63 -0.90 9.55 13.58
N ALA A 64 -0.45 10.18 14.67
CA ALA A 64 0.89 9.91 15.22
C ALA A 64 1.08 8.44 15.63
N GLU A 65 0.00 7.75 16.00
CA GLU A 65 0.01 6.33 16.36
C GLU A 65 0.27 5.43 15.15
N GLU A 66 -0.35 5.72 14.02
CA GLU A 66 -0.11 5.01 12.75
C GLU A 66 1.34 5.21 12.28
N VAL A 67 1.88 6.43 12.39
CA VAL A 67 3.30 6.71 12.08
C VAL A 67 4.22 5.87 12.96
N GLN A 68 3.95 5.81 14.28
CA GLN A 68 4.74 4.99 15.20
C GLN A 68 4.62 3.49 14.91
N MET A 69 3.43 3.02 14.51
CA MET A 69 3.21 1.62 14.12
C MET A 69 4.06 1.26 12.90
N VAL A 70 4.12 2.13 11.89
CA VAL A 70 4.96 1.95 10.72
C VAL A 70 6.44 1.93 11.11
N ASP A 71 6.90 2.88 11.93
CA ASP A 71 8.30 2.95 12.37
C ASP A 71 8.74 1.68 13.13
N ARG A 72 7.87 1.15 14.02
CA ARG A 72 8.11 -0.14 14.70
C ARG A 72 8.24 -1.30 13.71
N SER A 73 7.38 -1.35 12.70
CA SER A 73 7.37 -2.39 11.67
C SER A 73 8.65 -2.35 10.82
N LEU A 74 9.11 -1.15 10.46
CA LEU A 74 10.37 -0.93 9.72
C LEU A 74 11.59 -1.34 10.55
N LYS A 75 11.61 -1.03 11.85
CA LYS A 75 12.68 -1.48 12.76
C LYS A 75 12.74 -3.01 12.84
N HIS A 76 11.60 -3.68 12.95
CA HIS A 76 11.53 -5.14 12.97
C HIS A 76 12.10 -5.75 11.67
N LEU A 77 11.69 -5.22 10.52
CA LEU A 77 12.21 -5.63 9.21
C LEU A 77 13.74 -5.50 9.11
N ARG A 78 14.30 -4.41 9.65
CA ARG A 78 15.75 -4.16 9.64
C ARG A 78 16.52 -5.13 10.54
N LEU A 79 15.93 -5.53 11.67
CA LEU A 79 16.53 -6.49 12.60
C LEU A 79 16.51 -7.92 12.05
N GLU A 80 15.45 -8.32 11.33
CA GLU A 80 15.40 -9.62 10.63
C GLU A 80 16.45 -9.72 9.53
N THR A 81 16.67 -8.63 8.79
CA THR A 81 17.68 -8.57 7.72
C THR A 81 19.12 -8.74 8.25
N GLY A 82 19.39 -8.34 9.50
CA GLY A 82 20.70 -8.45 10.14
C GLY A 82 21.05 -9.85 10.67
N ARG A 83 20.07 -10.75 10.82
CA ARG A 83 20.29 -12.13 11.33
C ARG A 83 20.64 -13.15 10.24
N GLY A 84 20.39 -12.86 8.97
CA GLY A 84 20.67 -13.75 7.84
C GLY A 84 22.13 -13.74 7.34
N GLY A 85 23.00 -12.88 7.89
CA GLY A 85 24.39 -12.70 7.43
C GLY A 85 25.46 -13.50 8.18
N ALA A 86 25.08 -14.37 9.12
CA ALA A 86 26.02 -15.09 9.99
C ALA A 86 25.89 -16.62 9.87
N HIS A 87 25.87 -17.15 8.64
CA HIS A 87 26.19 -18.56 8.38
C HIS A 87 26.97 -18.64 7.05
N SER A 88 28.29 -18.64 7.17
CA SER A 88 29.23 -19.21 6.20
C SER A 88 29.56 -20.64 6.62
#